data_AF-A0A527XTY4-F1
#
_entry.id   AF-A0A527XTY4-F1
#
_cell.length_a   1.000
_cell.length_b   1.000
_cell.length_c   1.000
_cell.angle_alpha   90.00
_cell.angle_beta   90.00
_cell.angle_gamma   90.00
#
_symmetry.space_group_name_H-M   'P 1'
#
loop_
_entity.id
_entity.type
_entity.pdbx_description
1 polymer ?
#
loop_
_entity_poly.entity_id
_entity_poly.type
_entity_poly.pdbx_seq_one_letter_code
_entity_poly.pdbx_strand_id
1 'polypeptide(L)' 'ANADLVSAFMDKVRARWDMASFDAAVRESQARRWVVYPALRNGAYYPWDFQPLQKASERYMRNHMNLDNLEESKRYPRGE' A
#
# COMPACT_ATOMS: atom_id res chain seq x y z
N ALA A 1 -43.16 11.10 0.43
CA ALA A 1 -42.37 12.17 1.07
C ALA A 1 -40.95 12.26 0.49
N ASN A 2 -40.20 11.17 0.31
CA ASN A 2 -38.77 11.25 -0.05
C ASN A 2 -38.44 11.08 -1.56
N ALA A 3 -39.45 11.05 -2.44
CA ALA A 3 -39.24 10.75 -3.86
C ALA A 3 -38.29 11.76 -4.54
N ASP A 4 -38.46 13.05 -4.26
CA ASP A 4 -37.64 14.12 -4.85
C ASP A 4 -36.18 14.04 -4.39
N LEU A 5 -35.96 13.71 -3.11
CA LEU A 5 -34.62 13.52 -2.56
C LEU A 5 -33.91 12.35 -3.23
N VAL A 6 -34.62 11.23 -3.44
CA VAL A 6 -34.08 10.06 -4.17
C VAL A 6 -33.72 10.44 -5.60
N SER A 7 -34.58 11.16 -6.31
CA SER A 7 -34.29 11.61 -7.68
C SER A 7 -33.03 12.46 -7.74
N ALA A 8 -32.90 13.45 -6.84
CA ALA A 8 -31.74 14.33 -6.79
C ALA A 8 -30.43 13.57 -6.55
N PHE A 9 -30.44 12.50 -5.74
CA PHE A 9 -29.26 11.64 -5.57
C PHE A 9 -28.98 10.76 -6.79
N MET A 10 -30.02 10.22 -7.42
CA MET A 10 -29.85 9.42 -8.63
C MET A 10 -29.25 10.22 -9.79
N ASP A 11 -29.59 11.51 -9.90
CA ASP A 11 -29.00 12.38 -10.92
C ASP A 11 -27.52 12.68 -10.64
N LYS A 12 -27.15 12.87 -9.37
CA LYS A 12 -25.73 12.99 -8.97
C LYS A 12 -24.94 11.71 -9.28
N VAL A 13 -25.53 10.55 -9.04
CA VAL A 13 -24.94 9.24 -9.37
C VAL A 13 -24.70 9.14 -10.88
N ARG A 14 -25.73 9.39 -11.69
CA ARG A 14 -25.65 9.31 -13.16
C ARG A 14 -24.70 10.34 -13.77
N ALA A 15 -24.56 11.51 -13.14
CA ALA A 15 -23.62 12.54 -13.58
C ALA A 15 -22.15 12.18 -13.27
N ARG A 16 -21.90 11.40 -12.22
CA ARG A 16 -20.54 11.05 -11.77
C ARG A 16 -20.05 9.71 -12.29
N TRP A 17 -20.96 8.76 -12.49
CA TRP A 17 -20.61 7.37 -12.75
C TRP A 17 -21.34 6.82 -13.96
N ASP A 18 -20.55 6.37 -14.93
CA ASP A 18 -20.98 5.37 -15.90
C ASP A 18 -20.86 3.99 -15.25
N MET A 19 -21.97 3.47 -14.76
CA MET A 19 -22.01 2.18 -14.07
C MET A 19 -21.73 0.99 -15.00
N ALA A 20 -22.05 1.11 -16.29
CA ALA A 20 -21.78 0.05 -17.26
C ALA A 20 -20.27 -0.01 -17.59
N SER A 21 -19.65 1.15 -17.80
CA SER A 21 -18.20 1.24 -17.97
C SER A 21 -17.45 0.74 -16.73
N PHE A 22 -17.93 1.10 -15.53
CA PHE A 22 -17.35 0.64 -14.29
C PHE A 22 -17.43 -0.89 -14.13
N ASP A 23 -18.60 -1.50 -14.39
CA ASP A 23 -18.75 -2.96 -14.35
C ASP A 23 -17.81 -3.66 -15.35
N ALA A 24 -17.72 -3.13 -16.58
CA ALA A 24 -16.81 -3.68 -17.60
C ALA A 24 -15.34 -3.61 -17.17
N ALA A 25 -14.89 -2.48 -16.64
CA ALA A 25 -13.51 -2.30 -16.16
C ALA A 25 -13.18 -3.23 -14.98
N VAL A 26 -14.13 -3.44 -14.07
CA VAL A 26 -13.97 -4.38 -12.95
C VAL A 26 -13.86 -5.81 -13.46
N ARG A 27 -14.72 -6.23 -14.40
CA ARG A 27 -14.68 -7.58 -14.99
C ARG A 27 -13.40 -7.84 -15.76
N GLU A 28 -12.92 -6.87 -16.53
CA GLU A 28 -11.63 -6.96 -17.22
C GLU A 28 -10.48 -7.16 -16.23
N SER A 29 -10.45 -6.33 -15.18
CA SER A 29 -9.44 -6.42 -14.12
C SER A 29 -9.46 -7.78 -13.41
N GLN A 30 -10.65 -8.34 -13.16
CA GLN A 30 -10.81 -9.69 -12.60
C GLN A 30 -10.31 -10.75 -13.57
N ALA A 31 -10.73 -10.73 -14.84
CA ALA A 31 -10.34 -11.70 -15.85
C ALA A 31 -8.81 -11.75 -16.03
N ARG A 32 -8.15 -10.59 -16.10
CA ARG A 32 -6.69 -10.50 -16.18
C ARG A 32 -5.99 -11.19 -15.00
N ARG A 33 -6.50 -10.99 -13.78
CA ARG A 33 -5.94 -11.62 -12.57
C ARG A 33 -6.20 -13.12 -12.53
N TRP A 34 -7.35 -13.58 -13.00
CA TRP A 34 -7.66 -15.01 -13.10
C TRP A 34 -6.72 -15.75 -14.06
N VAL A 35 -6.23 -15.09 -15.11
CA VAL A 35 -5.23 -15.68 -16.01
C VAL A 35 -3.82 -15.65 -15.39
N VAL A 36 -3.41 -14.50 -14.83
CA VAL A 36 -2.03 -14.30 -14.35
C VAL A 36 -1.74 -15.04 -13.04
N TYR A 37 -2.68 -15.07 -12.10
CA TYR A 37 -2.42 -15.61 -10.75
C TYR A 37 -2.11 -17.13 -10.73
N PRO A 38 -2.85 -17.99 -11.47
CA PRO A 38 -2.47 -19.40 -11.60
C PRO A 38 -1.08 -19.59 -12.22
N ALA A 39 -0.70 -18.77 -13.20
CA ALA A 39 0.63 -18.82 -13.80
C ALA A 39 1.73 -18.44 -12.78
N LEU A 40 1.52 -17.40 -11.97
CA LEU A 40 2.43 -17.01 -10.88
C LEU A 40 2.52 -18.02 -9.73
N ARG A 41 1.57 -18.96 -9.67
CA ARG A 41 1.53 -20.04 -8.67
C ARG A 41 2.07 -21.37 -9.20
N ASN A 42 2.46 -21.43 -10.48
CA ASN A 42 3.08 -22.61 -11.06
C ASN A 42 4.62 -22.47 -11.01
N GLY A 43 5.32 -23.48 -10.49
CA GLY A 43 6.78 -23.45 -10.30
C GLY A 43 7.21 -22.76 -9.00
N ALA A 44 8.38 -22.10 -9.03
CA ALA A 44 8.92 -21.41 -7.86
C ALA A 44 8.16 -20.10 -7.60
N TYR A 45 7.47 -20.02 -6.46
CA TYR A 45 6.74 -18.83 -6.05
C TYR A 45 7.70 -17.71 -5.62
N TYR A 46 7.56 -16.53 -6.22
CA TYR A 46 8.26 -15.32 -5.81
C TYR A 46 7.31 -14.39 -5.03
N PRO A 47 7.55 -14.13 -3.74
CA PRO A 47 6.68 -13.30 -2.92
C PRO A 47 6.80 -11.81 -3.29
N TRP A 48 5.70 -11.07 -3.11
CA TRP A 48 5.67 -9.60 -3.17
C TRP A 48 5.60 -8.97 -1.78
N ASP A 49 5.75 -9.78 -0.74
CA ASP A 49 5.76 -9.31 0.64
C ASP A 49 6.92 -8.33 0.83
N PHE A 50 6.60 -7.17 1.39
CA PHE A 50 7.62 -6.18 1.74
C PHE A 50 8.51 -6.77 2.83
N GLN A 51 9.79 -6.95 2.51
CA GLN A 51 10.80 -7.35 3.48
C GLN A 51 11.48 -6.10 4.05
N PRO A 52 11.18 -5.66 5.29
CA PRO A 52 11.87 -4.54 5.89
C PRO A 52 13.35 -4.89 6.08
N LEU A 53 14.23 -4.04 5.57
CA LEU A 53 15.66 -4.19 5.78
C LEU A 53 16.01 -3.78 7.22
N GLN A 54 16.37 -4.76 8.04
CA GLN A 54 17.00 -4.49 9.32
C GLN A 54 18.51 -4.44 9.13
N LYS A 55 19.09 -3.24 9.12
CA LYS A 55 20.54 -3.05 9.09
C LYS A 55 21.16 -3.32 10.46
N ALA A 56 21.02 -4.56 10.94
CA ALA A 56 21.43 -4.95 12.28
C ALA A 56 22.91 -4.64 12.52
N SER A 57 23.79 -4.86 11.54
CA SER A 57 25.22 -4.51 11.63
C SER A 57 25.51 -3.02 11.81
N GLU A 58 24.56 -2.12 11.53
CA GLU A 58 24.71 -0.66 11.60
C GLU A 58 23.84 -0.02 12.72
N ARG A 59 23.03 -0.82 13.43
CA ARG A 59 22.15 -0.33 14.50
C ARG A 59 22.85 -0.38 15.86
N TYR A 60 22.62 0.65 16.68
CA TYR A 60 23.19 0.79 18.03
C TYR A 60 24.73 0.75 18.02
N MET A 61 25.34 0.55 19.19
CA MET A 61 26.80 0.56 19.30
C MET A 61 27.43 -0.61 18.55
N ARG A 62 28.43 -0.30 17.72
CA ARG A 62 29.27 -1.25 17.01
C ARG A 62 30.72 -0.83 17.19
N ASN A 63 31.64 -1.79 17.23
CA ASN A 63 33.05 -1.50 17.55
C ASN A 63 33.78 -0.65 16.50
N HIS A 64 33.18 -0.42 15.32
CA HIS A 64 33.70 0.51 14.32
C HIS A 64 33.19 1.96 14.52
N MET A 65 32.42 2.23 15.56
CA MET A 65 31.88 3.56 15.90
C MET A 65 32.59 4.13 17.15
N ASN A 66 32.60 5.46 17.28
CA ASN A 66 32.97 6.13 18.53
C ASN A 66 31.73 6.28 19.42
N LEU A 67 31.85 5.89 20.70
CA LEU A 67 30.72 5.83 21.63
C LEU A 67 30.12 7.20 21.95
N ASP A 68 30.96 8.20 22.24
CA ASP A 68 30.51 9.55 22.61
C ASP A 68 29.76 10.21 21.45
N ASN A 69 30.27 10.06 20.22
CA ASN A 69 29.60 10.56 19.01
C ASN A 69 28.26 9.84 18.75
N LEU A 70 28.19 8.54 19.01
CA LEU A 70 26.96 7.77 18.82
C LEU A 70 25.88 8.24 19.79
N GLU A 71 26.20 8.31 21.09
CA GLU A 71 25.25 8.74 22.13
C GLU A 71 24.75 10.17 21.87
N GLU A 72 25.65 11.12 21.58
CA GLU A 72 25.27 12.51 21.26
C GLU A 72 24.38 12.59 20.00
N SER A 73 24.68 11.79 18.97
CA SER A 73 23.92 11.81 17.72
C SER A 73 22.51 11.21 17.86
N LYS A 74 22.32 10.24 18.77
CA LYS A 74 21.05 9.53 18.98
C LYS A 74 20.21 10.10 20.13
N ARG A 75 20.80 10.89 21.03
CA ARG A 75 20.08 11.63 22.08
C ARG A 75 19.27 12.79 21.49
N TYR A 76 18.02 12.92 21.92
CA TYR A 76 17.18 14.08 21.59
C TYR A 76 16.12 14.32 22.68
N PRO A 77 15.94 15.58 23.18
CA PRO A 77 16.73 16.78 22.88
C PRO A 77 18.15 16.71 23.45
N ARG A 78 19.05 17.54 22.91
CA ARG A 78 20.46 17.60 23.32
C ARG A 78 20.71 18.76 24.27
N GLY A 79 21.65 18.59 25.20
CA GLY A 79 22.17 19.70 26.02
C GLY A 79 21.25 20.22 27.13
N GLU A 80 20.68 19.33 27.94
CA GLU A 80 20.39 19.65 29.35
C GLU A 80 21.62 19.33 30.21
#